data_AF-A0A958ALG1-F1
#
_entry.id   AF-A0A958ALG1-F1
#
_cell.length_a   1.000
_cell.length_b   1.000
_cell.length_c   1.000
_cell.angle_alpha   90.00
_cell.angle_beta   90.00
_cell.angle_gamma   90.00
#
_symmetry.space_group_name_H-M   'P 1'
#
loop_
_entity.id
_entity.type
_entity.pdbx_description
1 polymer ?
#
loop_
_entity_poly.entity_id
_entity_poly.type
_entity_poly.pdbx_seq_one_letter_code
_entity_poly.pdbx_strand_id
1 'polypeptide(L)'
;MQINEALFDETSHSPSLVDLVGFAAAKQVIDFCFIANPYYPTVAMIAELATELPHLIKAYPSSNPRVSAQHLAAVLHVDAEQLIIGNGATEL
;
A
#
# COMPACT_ATOMS: atom_id res chain seq x y z
N MET A 1 -3.28 26.02 4.24
CA MET A 1 -3.70 24.91 3.36
C MET A 1 -5.01 25.32 2.73
N GLN A 2 -5.10 25.33 1.40
CA GLN A 2 -6.35 25.58 0.68
C GLN A 2 -6.90 24.22 0.25
N ILE A 3 -8.19 23.99 0.48
CA ILE A 3 -8.88 22.75 0.09
C ILE A 3 -9.76 23.08 -1.12
N ASN A 4 -9.65 22.29 -2.19
CA ASN A 4 -10.54 22.42 -3.35
C ASN A 4 -11.81 21.58 -3.16
N GLU A 5 -12.81 22.15 -2.49
CA GLU A 5 -14.07 21.45 -2.15
C GLU A 5 -14.94 21.13 -3.37
N ALA A 6 -14.79 21.85 -4.48
CA ALA A 6 -15.57 21.59 -5.70
C ALA A 6 -15.35 20.18 -6.27
N LEU A 7 -14.18 19.57 -6.00
CA LEU A 7 -13.86 18.22 -6.44
C LEU A 7 -14.82 17.16 -5.89
N PHE A 8 -15.43 17.38 -4.73
CA PHE A 8 -16.40 16.42 -4.16
C PHE A 8 -17.69 16.32 -4.98
N ASP A 9 -18.07 17.37 -5.71
CA ASP A 9 -19.24 17.38 -6.57
C ASP A 9 -18.91 16.88 -8.00
N GLU A 10 -17.65 17.01 -8.42
CA GLU A 10 -17.19 16.69 -9.78
C GLU A 10 -16.78 15.22 -9.98
N THR A 11 -16.44 14.50 -8.90
CA THR A 11 -15.92 13.13 -8.99
C THR A 11 -16.91 12.10 -8.47
N SER A 12 -17.10 11.00 -9.22
CA SER A 12 -17.95 9.87 -8.79
C SER A 12 -17.39 9.07 -7.61
N HIS A 13 -16.13 9.29 -7.25
CA HIS A 13 -15.41 8.69 -6.13
C HIS A 13 -14.66 9.76 -5.34
N SER A 14 -14.20 9.46 -4.13
CA SER A 14 -13.43 10.41 -3.32
C SER A 14 -12.22 10.96 -4.10
N PRO A 15 -12.06 12.29 -4.22
CA PRO A 15 -10.92 12.88 -4.91
C PRO A 15 -9.61 12.56 -4.18
N SER A 16 -8.49 12.57 -4.91
CA SER A 16 -7.20 12.29 -4.28
C SER A 16 -6.80 13.44 -3.34
N LEU A 17 -6.10 13.12 -2.26
CA LEU A 17 -5.56 14.14 -1.34
C LEU A 17 -4.66 15.14 -2.05
N VAL A 18 -3.92 14.70 -3.06
CA VAL A 18 -3.02 15.56 -3.82
C VAL A 18 -3.81 16.58 -4.62
N ASP A 19 -4.95 16.21 -5.19
CA ASP A 19 -5.80 17.14 -5.93
C ASP A 19 -6.52 18.12 -4.99
N LEU A 20 -6.91 17.64 -3.80
CA LEU A 20 -7.60 18.44 -2.80
C LEU A 20 -6.71 19.55 -2.20
N VAL A 21 -5.47 19.24 -1.85
CA VAL A 21 -4.62 20.16 -1.06
C VAL A 21 -3.20 20.38 -1.63
N GLY A 22 -2.82 19.66 -2.68
CA GLY A 22 -1.47 19.66 -3.26
C GLY A 22 -0.50 18.73 -2.51
N PHE A 23 0.52 18.25 -3.23
CA PHE A 23 1.47 17.24 -2.74
C PHE A 23 2.17 17.61 -1.41
N ALA A 24 2.58 18.87 -1.26
CA ALA A 24 3.27 19.32 -0.05
C ALA A 24 2.35 19.35 1.19
N ALA A 25 1.09 19.73 1.00
CA ALA A 25 0.12 19.81 2.10
C ALA A 25 -0.54 18.47 2.40
N ALA A 26 -0.60 17.53 1.44
CA ALA A 26 -1.17 16.20 1.61
C ALA A 26 -0.56 15.44 2.81
N LYS A 27 0.73 15.68 3.11
CA LYS A 27 1.43 15.08 4.26
C LYS A 27 0.93 15.55 5.63
N GLN A 28 0.14 16.62 5.67
CA GLN A 28 -0.40 17.24 6.90
C GLN A 28 -1.90 16.95 7.07
N VAL A 29 -2.51 16.26 6.12
CA VAL A 29 -3.93 15.87 6.17
C VAL A 29 -4.04 14.51 6.87
N ILE A 30 -4.97 14.42 7.81
CA ILE A 30 -5.39 13.14 8.39
C ILE A 30 -6.56 12.64 7.55
N ASP A 31 -6.36 11.52 6.85
CA ASP A 31 -7.36 10.92 5.98
C ASP A 31 -8.06 9.74 6.67
N PHE A 32 -9.39 9.83 6.74
CA PHE A 32 -10.26 8.79 7.30
C PHE A 32 -11.04 8.03 6.22
N CYS A 33 -10.75 8.27 4.93
CA CYS A 33 -11.47 7.66 3.81
C CYS A 33 -11.08 6.20 3.53
N PHE A 34 -9.85 5.79 3.88
CA PHE A 34 -9.36 4.43 3.62
C PHE A 34 -9.14 3.65 4.91
N ILE A 35 -9.39 2.34 4.84
CA ILE A 35 -9.19 1.41 5.95
C ILE A 35 -7.68 1.16 6.08
N ALA A 36 -7.07 1.74 7.11
CA ALA A 36 -5.65 1.54 7.39
C ALA A 36 -5.39 1.41 8.89
N ASN A 37 -4.24 0.80 9.19
CA ASN A 37 -3.69 0.76 10.53
C ASN A 37 -2.67 1.90 10.68
N PRO A 38 -2.94 2.94 11.50
CA PRO A 38 -2.00 4.06 11.67
C PRO A 38 -0.70 3.66 12.39
N TYR A 39 -0.63 2.46 12.97
CA TYR A 39 0.54 1.92 13.66
C TYR A 39 1.40 0.99 12.78
N TYR A 40 0.97 0.70 11.56
CA TYR A 40 1.69 -0.17 10.63
C TYR A 40 2.08 0.59 9.35
N PRO A 41 3.26 0.30 8.76
CA PRO A 41 4.34 -0.53 9.28
C PRO A 41 5.09 0.14 10.45
N THR A 42 5.85 -0.66 11.21
CA THR A 42 6.66 -0.12 12.32
C THR A 42 7.85 0.71 11.79
N VAL A 43 8.43 1.55 12.64
CA VAL A 43 9.63 2.35 12.29
C VAL A 43 10.79 1.46 11.82
N ALA A 44 10.98 0.30 12.45
CA ALA A 44 12.03 -0.64 12.07
C ALA A 44 11.83 -1.21 10.67
N MET A 45 10.59 -1.57 10.32
CA MET A 45 10.25 -2.09 8.98
C MET A 45 10.48 -1.03 7.89
N ILE A 46 10.11 0.23 8.15
CA ILE A 46 10.36 1.33 7.22
C ILE A 46 11.87 1.56 7.03
N ALA A 47 12.66 1.49 8.09
CA ALA A 47 14.10 1.67 8.02
C ALA A 47 14.75 0.57 7.16
N GLU A 48 14.36 -0.70 7.37
CA GLU A 48 14.85 -1.84 6.58
C GLU A 48 14.47 -1.71 5.10
N LEU A 49 13.21 -1.36 4.81
CA LEU A 49 12.76 -1.12 3.43
C LEU A 49 13.54 0.02 2.76
N ALA A 50 13.79 1.12 3.48
CA ALA A 50 14.53 2.26 2.94
C ALA A 50 15.99 1.89 2.60
N THR A 51 16.62 1.02 3.41
CA THR A 51 17.97 0.52 3.15
C THR A 51 18.03 -0.33 1.88
N GLU A 52 17.04 -1.20 1.65
CA GLU A 52 17.05 -2.13 0.52
C GLU A 52 16.47 -1.55 -0.77
N LEU A 53 15.64 -0.51 -0.68
CA LEU A 53 14.92 0.08 -1.82
C LEU A 53 15.82 0.39 -3.04
N PRO A 54 17.03 0.98 -2.91
CA PRO A 54 17.89 1.27 -4.06
C PRO A 54 18.35 0.02 -4.84
N HIS A 55 18.41 -1.14 -4.18
CA HIS A 55 18.71 -2.43 -4.81
C HIS A 55 17.44 -3.02 -5.43
N LEU A 56 16.33 -3.02 -4.67
CA LEU A 56 15.07 -3.62 -5.09
C LEU A 56 14.51 -3.00 -6.37
N ILE A 57 14.53 -1.67 -6.51
CA ILE A 57 13.98 -0.99 -7.70
C ILE A 57 14.75 -1.29 -9.00
N LYS A 58 15.97 -1.83 -8.90
CA LYS A 58 16.80 -2.21 -10.06
C LYS A 58 16.64 -3.69 -10.43
N ALA A 59 16.05 -4.49 -9.54
CA ALA A 59 15.82 -5.90 -9.76
C ALA A 59 14.41 -6.12 -10.33
N TYR A 60 14.29 -7.00 -11.32
CA TYR A 60 12.97 -7.48 -11.70
C TYR A 60 12.43 -8.38 -10.57
N PRO A 61 11.19 -8.19 -10.10
CA PRO A 61 10.64 -9.03 -9.05
C PRO A 61 10.53 -10.49 -9.54
N SER A 62 10.57 -11.44 -8.60
CA SER A 62 10.30 -12.84 -8.94
C SER A 62 8.92 -12.97 -9.58
N SER A 63 8.86 -13.50 -10.81
CA SER A 63 7.61 -13.88 -11.46
C SER A 63 7.01 -15.18 -10.91
N ASN A 64 7.76 -15.89 -10.06
CA ASN A 64 7.34 -17.13 -9.42
C ASN A 64 6.71 -16.84 -8.04
N PRO A 65 5.39 -17.03 -7.85
CA PRO A 65 4.71 -16.75 -6.59
C PRO A 65 5.02 -17.79 -5.50
N ARG A 66 5.66 -18.92 -5.83
CA ARG A 66 5.88 -20.04 -4.90
C ARG A 66 6.59 -19.63 -3.62
N VAL A 67 7.61 -18.76 -3.69
CA VAL A 67 8.35 -18.32 -2.51
C VAL A 67 7.43 -17.50 -1.57
N SER A 68 6.65 -16.57 -2.13
CA SER A 68 5.70 -15.77 -1.37
C SER A 68 4.59 -16.62 -0.77
N ALA A 69 4.06 -17.60 -1.52
CA ALA A 69 3.07 -18.56 -1.03
C ALA A 69 3.62 -19.42 0.12
N GLN A 70 4.87 -19.88 0.03
CA GLN A 70 5.53 -20.65 1.09
C GLN A 70 5.72 -19.82 2.37
N HIS A 71 6.16 -18.56 2.26
CA HIS A 71 6.29 -17.67 3.42
C HIS A 71 4.93 -17.39 4.08
N LEU A 72 3.90 -17.11 3.28
CA LEU A 72 2.56 -16.85 3.80
C LEU A 72 1.95 -18.09 4.45
N ALA A 73 2.10 -19.27 3.82
CA ALA A 73 1.67 -20.56 4.35
C ALA A 73 2.28 -20.85 5.73
N ALA A 74 3.56 -20.54 5.93
CA ALA A 74 4.24 -20.72 7.21
C ALA A 74 3.65 -19.83 8.33
N VAL A 75 3.26 -18.59 8.01
CA VAL A 75 2.61 -17.67 8.95
C VAL A 75 1.18 -18.09 9.26
N LEU A 76 0.43 -18.55 8.25
CA LEU A 76 -0.99 -18.91 8.38
C LEU A 76 -1.21 -20.36 8.85
N HIS A 77 -0.17 -21.19 8.88
CA HIS A 77 -0.24 -22.62 9.18
C HIS A 77 -1.17 -23.41 8.24
N VAL A 78 -1.07 -23.16 6.92
CA VAL A 78 -1.83 -23.84 5.87
C VAL A 78 -0.90 -24.42 4.79
N ASP A 79 -1.42 -25.20 3.85
CA ASP A 79 -0.66 -25.67 2.69
C ASP A 79 -0.49 -24.53 1.66
N ALA A 80 0.73 -24.36 1.14
CA ALA A 80 1.03 -23.35 0.12
C ALA A 80 0.24 -23.58 -1.18
N GLU A 81 -0.11 -24.83 -1.50
CA GLU A 81 -0.93 -25.16 -2.68
C GLU A 81 -2.39 -24.68 -2.54
N GLN A 82 -2.80 -24.25 -1.34
CA GLN A 82 -4.12 -23.66 -1.08
C GLN A 82 -4.12 -22.13 -1.17
N LEU A 83 -2.99 -21.51 -1.50
CA LEU A 83 -2.81 -20.07 -1.52
C LEU A 83 -2.61 -19.53 -2.94
N ILE A 84 -3.27 -18.42 -3.23
CA ILE A 84 -3.02 -17.59 -4.41
C ILE A 84 -2.52 -16.23 -3.93
N ILE A 85 -1.43 -15.75 -4.53
CA ILE A 85 -0.86 -14.43 -4.24
C ILE A 85 -1.37 -13.43 -5.29
N GLY A 86 -2.09 -12.40 -4.83
CA GLY A 86 -2.57 -11.28 -5.65
C GLY A 86 -2.15 -9.93 -5.04
N ASN A 87 -2.41 -8.82 -5.75
CA ASN A 87 -2.05 -7.47 -5.28
C ASN A 87 -3.04 -6.91 -4.25
N GLY A 88 -4.25 -7.45 -4.21
CA GLY A 88 -5.28 -7.05 -3.25
C GLY A 88 -6.52 -7.91 -3.34
N ALA A 89 -7.37 -7.84 -2.30
CA ALA A 89 -8.56 -8.68 -2.21
C ALA A 89 -9.57 -8.44 -3.35
N THR A 90 -9.66 -7.22 -3.89
CA THR A 90 -10.57 -6.88 -4.99
C THR A 90 -10.12 -7.41 -6.35
N GLU A 91 -8.85 -7.79 -6.50
CA GLU A 91 -8.33 -8.32 -7.78
C GLU A 91 -8.77 -9.76 -8.05
N LEU A 92 -9.02 -10.53 -6.99
CA LEU A 92 -9.37 -11.96 -7.03
C LEU A 92 -10.87 -12.17 -6.86
#